data_AF-A0A2W4LUJ6-F1
#
_entry.id   AF-A0A2W4LUJ6-F1
#
_cell.length_a   1.000
_cell.length_b   1.000
_cell.length_c   1.000
_cell.angle_alpha   90.00
_cell.angle_beta   90.00
_cell.angle_gamma   90.00
#
_symmetry.space_group_name_H-M   'P 1'
#
loop_
_entity.id
_entity.type
_entity.pdbx_description
1 polymer ?
#
loop_
_entity_poly.entity_id
_entity_poly.type
_entity_poly.pdbx_seq_one_letter_code
_entity_poly.pdbx_strand_id
1 'polypeptide(L)'
;MGSDDPGPFRVFGESDERFHAHPGSDAFATRLAEPLGERVILQHRLVALSFENGAYRLELERKDGEVVRVRADHVVLAIPFSTLRDVDLDVALSDEKRTIIEELAYGTNSKVMGAFKERVWRTVHDASGAVTSDREFQQVWDSSIGQSGEHGILTNFLGGDAGVAVGDVDPEEWYAGVVRELEAVFPGIEEAYVSGSARRMHWPSAPNAKGSYTCYAPGQWSFWSLEGRREGNLHFCGEHTSPDFQGWMEGAAESGAFAAAEVLNDLGLPLPEALHALLEEKLPQPTWGLANVRLGPLTRRRALLAKAAAAARR
;
A
#
# COMPACT_ATOMS: atom_id res chain seq x y z
N MET A 1 3.66 25.30 -14.85
CA MET A 1 4.71 24.80 -15.75
C MET A 1 6.03 25.20 -15.12
N GLY A 2 6.77 24.21 -14.62
CA GLY A 2 7.90 24.39 -13.71
C GLY A 2 9.08 25.12 -14.34
N SER A 3 9.72 25.98 -13.56
CA SER A 3 10.90 26.77 -13.93
C SER A 3 12.13 26.38 -13.12
N ASP A 4 12.20 25.16 -12.64
CA ASP A 4 13.34 24.70 -11.85
C ASP A 4 14.33 24.00 -12.79
N ASP A 5 15.61 24.35 -12.67
CA ASP A 5 16.70 23.63 -13.33
C ASP A 5 16.58 22.14 -12.98
N PRO A 6 16.69 21.21 -13.94
CA PRO A 6 16.57 19.80 -13.64
C PRO A 6 17.71 19.40 -12.69
N GLY A 7 17.32 18.99 -11.48
CA GLY A 7 18.26 18.44 -10.50
C GLY A 7 19.02 17.23 -11.05
N PRO A 8 20.10 16.78 -10.37
CA PRO A 8 20.82 15.58 -10.79
C PRO A 8 19.86 14.39 -10.84
N PHE A 9 20.05 13.52 -11.84
CA PHE A 9 19.24 12.31 -11.98
C PHE A 9 19.29 11.47 -10.69
N ARG A 10 18.12 11.17 -10.14
CA ARG A 10 17.95 10.29 -8.98
C ARG A 10 17.06 9.13 -9.41
N VAL A 11 17.60 7.92 -9.39
CA VAL A 11 16.91 6.70 -9.82
C VAL A 11 15.53 6.53 -9.14
N PHE A 12 15.43 6.92 -7.85
CA PHE A 12 14.21 6.79 -7.03
C PHE A 12 13.65 8.16 -6.58
N GLY A 13 14.03 9.25 -7.25
CA GLY A 13 13.60 10.60 -6.87
C GLY A 13 14.08 11.01 -5.47
N GLU A 14 13.15 11.38 -4.60
CA GLU A 14 13.44 11.77 -3.21
C GLU A 14 13.56 10.59 -2.24
N SER A 15 13.05 9.42 -2.62
CA SER A 15 13.18 8.20 -1.84
C SER A 15 14.62 7.69 -1.90
N ASP A 16 15.12 7.17 -0.79
CA ASP A 16 16.40 6.46 -0.75
C ASP A 16 16.25 4.93 -0.81
N GLU A 17 15.00 4.42 -0.74
CA GLU A 17 14.59 2.99 -0.71
C GLU A 17 15.50 2.09 0.15
N ARG A 18 16.15 2.68 1.14
CA ARG A 18 17.35 2.09 1.76
C ARG A 18 16.99 1.10 2.85
N PHE A 19 15.88 1.35 3.53
CA PHE A 19 15.51 0.67 4.75
C PHE A 19 14.41 -0.35 4.51
N HIS A 20 14.57 -1.48 5.16
CA HIS A 20 13.57 -2.52 5.25
C HIS A 20 13.42 -2.96 6.72
N ALA A 21 12.24 -3.44 7.09
CA ALA A 21 12.05 -4.00 8.42
C ALA A 21 12.77 -5.35 8.49
N HIS A 22 13.77 -5.46 9.38
CA HIS A 22 14.48 -6.73 9.61
C HIS A 22 13.55 -7.95 9.86
N PRO A 23 12.44 -7.84 10.63
CA PRO A 23 11.52 -8.97 10.80
C PRO A 23 10.54 -9.19 9.63
N GLY A 24 10.57 -8.35 8.59
CA GLY A 24 9.53 -8.27 7.57
C GLY A 24 8.51 -7.16 7.85
N SER A 25 7.88 -6.63 6.80
CA SER A 25 6.90 -5.53 6.92
C SER A 25 5.57 -5.97 7.53
N ASP A 26 5.26 -7.27 7.53
CA ASP A 26 4.09 -7.83 8.20
C ASP A 26 4.14 -7.67 9.73
N ALA A 27 5.35 -7.59 10.30
CA ALA A 27 5.55 -7.37 11.73
C ALA A 27 4.87 -6.09 12.25
N PHE A 28 4.70 -5.06 11.41
CA PHE A 28 3.97 -3.84 11.81
C PHE A 28 2.49 -4.15 12.07
N ALA A 29 1.81 -4.80 11.13
CA ALA A 29 0.40 -5.16 11.25
C ALA A 29 0.17 -6.18 12.37
N THR A 30 1.04 -7.19 12.47
CA THR A 30 0.99 -8.22 13.52
C THR A 30 1.06 -7.58 14.91
N ARG A 31 2.04 -6.71 15.16
CA ARG A 31 2.21 -6.05 16.46
C ARG A 31 1.11 -5.04 16.78
N LEU A 32 0.53 -4.39 15.77
CA LEU A 32 -0.64 -3.53 15.97
C LEU A 32 -1.89 -4.32 16.36
N ALA A 33 -2.05 -5.54 15.86
CA ALA A 33 -3.18 -6.40 16.17
C ALA A 33 -3.09 -7.05 17.57
N GLU A 34 -1.89 -7.36 18.06
CA GLU A 34 -1.66 -7.99 19.37
C GLU A 34 -2.46 -7.36 20.54
N PRO A 35 -2.39 -6.04 20.81
CA PRO A 35 -3.14 -5.43 21.92
C PRO A 35 -4.66 -5.35 21.68
N LEU A 36 -5.12 -5.55 20.44
CA LEU A 36 -6.54 -5.58 20.11
C LEU A 36 -7.18 -6.92 20.53
N GLY A 37 -6.40 -8.01 20.55
CA GLY A 37 -6.83 -9.33 21.00
C GLY A 37 -8.06 -9.82 20.22
N GLU A 38 -9.08 -10.26 20.95
CA GLU A 38 -10.32 -10.82 20.39
C GLU A 38 -11.16 -9.81 19.56
N ARG A 39 -10.79 -8.53 19.56
CA ARG A 39 -11.41 -7.51 18.71
C ARG A 39 -11.02 -7.66 17.23
N VAL A 40 -9.91 -8.33 16.93
CA VAL A 40 -9.50 -8.66 15.55
C VAL A 40 -10.05 -10.03 15.21
N ILE A 41 -11.10 -10.06 14.39
CA ILE A 41 -11.77 -11.30 14.00
C ILE A 41 -11.35 -11.65 12.57
N LEU A 42 -10.53 -12.69 12.43
CA LEU A 42 -10.02 -13.15 11.13
C LEU A 42 -11.04 -14.03 10.40
N GLN A 43 -10.84 -14.23 9.09
CA GLN A 43 -11.70 -15.07 8.24
C GLN A 43 -13.16 -14.57 8.14
N HIS A 44 -13.35 -13.26 8.14
CA HIS A 44 -14.65 -12.60 7.98
C HIS A 44 -14.55 -11.61 6.82
N ARG A 45 -15.09 -11.96 5.66
CA ARG A 45 -15.08 -11.12 4.47
C ARG A 45 -16.37 -10.32 4.41
N LEU A 46 -16.27 -9.00 4.29
CA LEU A 46 -17.43 -8.16 4.02
C LEU A 46 -17.99 -8.49 2.63
N VAL A 47 -19.28 -8.82 2.57
CA VAL A 47 -20.00 -9.12 1.32
C VAL A 47 -21.17 -8.19 1.08
N ALA A 48 -21.77 -7.62 2.14
CA ALA A 48 -22.81 -6.60 2.02
C ALA A 48 -22.69 -5.55 3.13
N LEU A 49 -23.04 -4.31 2.81
CA LEU A 49 -23.16 -3.21 3.76
C LEU A 49 -24.42 -2.40 3.43
N SER A 50 -25.34 -2.32 4.39
CA SER A 50 -26.55 -1.49 4.27
C SER A 50 -26.71 -0.50 5.43
N PHE A 51 -27.58 0.49 5.27
CA PHE A 51 -27.98 1.40 6.35
C PHE A 51 -29.49 1.37 6.58
N GLU A 52 -29.90 0.89 7.75
CA GLU A 52 -31.31 0.72 8.11
C GLU A 52 -31.55 1.01 9.59
N ASN A 53 -32.72 1.56 9.91
CA ASN A 53 -33.12 1.86 11.29
C ASN A 53 -32.08 2.68 12.07
N GLY A 54 -31.39 3.59 11.38
CA GLY A 54 -30.40 4.49 11.99
C GLY A 54 -29.04 3.85 12.30
N ALA A 55 -28.71 2.70 11.72
CA ALA A 55 -27.39 2.07 11.87
C ALA A 55 -26.95 1.30 10.63
N TYR A 56 -25.64 1.07 10.51
CA TYR A 56 -25.09 0.19 9.49
C TYR A 56 -25.31 -1.27 9.86
N ARG A 57 -25.61 -2.10 8.86
CA ARG A 57 -25.59 -3.55 8.95
C ARG A 57 -24.52 -4.09 8.00
N LEU A 58 -23.61 -4.90 8.54
CA LEU A 58 -22.56 -5.56 7.80
C LEU A 58 -22.90 -7.04 7.71
N GLU A 59 -22.82 -7.60 6.51
CA GLU A 59 -22.83 -9.04 6.29
C GLU A 59 -21.41 -9.52 6.03
N LEU A 60 -20.92 -10.38 6.92
CA LEU A 60 -19.57 -10.92 6.92
C LEU A 60 -19.62 -12.41 6.62
N GLU A 61 -19.14 -12.83 5.45
CA GLU A 61 -19.02 -14.23 5.08
C GLU A 61 -17.78 -14.84 5.75
N ARG A 62 -18.00 -15.93 6.48
CA ARG A 62 -16.97 -16.74 7.12
C ARG A 62 -16.38 -17.74 6.13
N LYS A 63 -15.21 -18.30 6.47
CA LYS A 63 -14.54 -19.31 5.64
C LYS A 63 -15.40 -20.56 5.36
N ASP A 64 -16.33 -20.90 6.25
CA ASP A 64 -17.27 -22.02 6.10
C ASP A 64 -18.52 -21.66 5.27
N GLY A 65 -18.62 -20.41 4.79
CA GLY A 65 -19.76 -19.89 4.03
C GLY A 65 -20.90 -19.36 4.90
N GLU A 66 -20.78 -19.40 6.23
CA GLU A 66 -21.78 -18.79 7.11
C GLU A 66 -21.70 -17.26 7.04
N VAL A 67 -22.86 -16.59 6.98
CA VAL A 67 -22.93 -15.13 7.02
C VAL A 67 -23.27 -14.65 8.43
N VAL A 68 -22.35 -13.89 9.02
CA VAL A 68 -22.54 -13.21 10.31
C VAL A 68 -22.99 -11.78 10.07
N ARG A 69 -23.98 -11.32 10.84
CA ARG A 69 -24.49 -9.95 10.77
C ARG A 69 -23.99 -9.11 11.94
N VAL A 70 -23.44 -7.94 11.65
CA VAL A 70 -22.95 -6.99 12.64
C VAL A 70 -23.68 -5.66 12.47
N ARG A 71 -24.11 -5.06 13.59
CA ARG A 71 -24.67 -3.70 13.62
C ARG A 71 -23.60 -2.73 14.14
N ALA A 72 -23.44 -1.59 13.49
CA ALA A 72 -22.52 -0.53 13.92
C ALA A 72 -23.10 0.87 13.69
N ASP A 73 -22.75 1.81 14.56
CA ASP A 73 -23.16 3.23 14.42
C ASP A 73 -22.14 4.02 13.56
N HIS A 74 -20.89 3.57 13.52
CA HIS A 74 -19.82 4.03 12.62
C HIS A 74 -19.15 2.84 11.95
N VAL A 75 -18.77 2.99 10.67
CA VAL A 75 -18.03 1.98 9.91
C VAL A 75 -16.80 2.62 9.28
N VAL A 76 -15.64 1.98 9.44
CA VAL A 76 -14.41 2.36 8.76
C VAL A 76 -14.07 1.29 7.73
N LEU A 77 -14.16 1.64 6.45
CA LEU A 77 -13.76 0.77 5.35
C LEU A 77 -12.25 0.94 5.09
N ALA A 78 -11.48 -0.02 5.61
CA ALA A 78 -10.02 -0.10 5.46
C ALA A 78 -9.58 -1.10 4.38
N ILE A 79 -10.40 -1.27 3.33
CA ILE A 79 -10.15 -2.18 2.20
C ILE A 79 -9.97 -1.37 0.91
N PRO A 80 -9.18 -1.83 -0.06
CA PRO A 80 -9.01 -1.11 -1.32
C PRO A 80 -10.32 -1.05 -2.10
N PHE A 81 -10.52 0.01 -2.89
CA PHE A 81 -11.75 0.16 -3.69
C PHE A 81 -11.92 -0.95 -4.73
N SER A 82 -10.82 -1.53 -5.21
CA SER A 82 -10.83 -2.71 -6.08
C SER A 82 -11.58 -3.92 -5.49
N THR A 83 -11.56 -4.12 -4.16
CA THR A 83 -12.31 -5.20 -3.49
C THR A 83 -13.62 -4.72 -2.90
N LEU A 84 -13.72 -3.44 -2.55
CA LEU A 84 -14.98 -2.82 -2.15
C LEU A 84 -16.04 -2.89 -3.25
N ARG A 85 -15.63 -2.85 -4.53
CA ARG A 85 -16.50 -3.08 -5.71
C ARG A 85 -17.24 -4.42 -5.71
N ASP A 86 -16.74 -5.41 -4.98
CA ASP A 86 -17.40 -6.72 -4.86
C ASP A 86 -18.47 -6.74 -3.75
N VAL A 87 -18.50 -5.72 -2.90
CA VAL A 87 -19.43 -5.64 -1.77
C VAL A 87 -20.74 -5.05 -2.27
N ASP A 88 -21.86 -5.67 -1.90
CA ASP A 88 -23.17 -5.07 -2.12
C ASP A 88 -23.36 -3.86 -1.19
N LEU A 89 -23.24 -2.65 -1.75
CA LEU A 89 -23.27 -1.39 -1.02
C LEU A 89 -24.65 -0.72 -1.14
N ASP A 90 -25.56 -1.06 -0.23
CA ASP A 90 -26.85 -0.40 -0.05
C ASP A 90 -26.79 0.72 1.00
N VAL A 91 -25.91 1.68 0.72
CA VAL A 91 -25.70 2.88 1.54
C VAL A 91 -25.80 4.14 0.67
N ALA A 92 -26.20 5.25 1.29
CA ALA A 92 -26.26 6.54 0.61
C ALA A 92 -24.84 7.08 0.37
N LEU A 93 -24.38 6.99 -0.87
CA LEU A 93 -23.13 7.58 -1.37
C LEU A 93 -23.45 8.61 -2.43
N SER A 94 -22.70 9.71 -2.45
CA SER A 94 -22.75 10.67 -3.56
C SER A 94 -22.32 10.00 -4.88
N ASP A 95 -22.80 10.52 -6.01
CA ASP A 95 -22.41 10.04 -7.35
C ASP A 95 -20.88 10.15 -7.55
N GLU A 96 -20.28 11.21 -6.99
CA GLU A 96 -18.82 11.42 -6.96
C GLU A 96 -18.12 10.27 -6.22
N LYS A 97 -18.58 9.91 -5.02
CA LYS A 97 -17.99 8.81 -4.26
C LYS A 97 -18.16 7.46 -4.97
N ARG A 98 -19.33 7.18 -5.57
CA ARG A 98 -19.56 5.95 -6.33
C ARG A 98 -18.62 5.85 -7.52
N THR A 99 -18.51 6.91 -8.31
CA THR A 99 -17.59 6.99 -9.46
C THR A 99 -16.15 6.72 -9.04
N ILE A 100 -15.67 7.37 -7.97
CA ILE A 100 -14.32 7.14 -7.46
C ILE A 100 -14.12 5.68 -7.06
N ILE A 101 -15.05 5.09 -6.30
CA ILE A 101 -14.96 3.69 -5.87
C ILE A 101 -14.91 2.78 -7.10
N GLU A 102 -15.79 2.97 -8.08
CA GLU A 102 -15.92 2.13 -9.27
C GLU A 102 -14.70 2.25 -10.20
N GLU A 103 -14.14 3.44 -10.36
CA GLU A 103 -13.16 3.71 -11.41
C GLU A 103 -11.71 3.77 -10.94
N LEU A 104 -11.43 4.12 -9.67
CA LEU A 104 -10.05 4.34 -9.18
C LEU A 104 -9.09 3.22 -9.63
N ALA A 105 -8.08 3.58 -10.42
CA ALA A 105 -7.18 2.59 -11.00
C ALA A 105 -6.10 2.13 -10.01
N TYR A 106 -5.64 0.90 -10.22
CA TYR A 106 -4.58 0.26 -9.45
C TYR A 106 -3.51 -0.26 -10.39
N GLY A 107 -2.26 -0.23 -9.93
CA GLY A 107 -1.15 -0.87 -10.62
C GLY A 107 -1.30 -2.39 -10.68
N THR A 108 -0.63 -3.02 -11.64
CA THR A 108 -0.68 -4.47 -11.89
C THR A 108 0.67 -5.13 -11.62
N ASN A 109 1.24 -4.87 -10.45
CA ASN A 109 2.58 -5.33 -10.12
C ASN A 109 2.62 -6.74 -9.53
N SER A 110 3.71 -7.43 -9.81
CA SER A 110 3.99 -8.77 -9.32
C SER A 110 5.44 -8.94 -8.89
N LYS A 111 5.67 -9.80 -7.90
CA LYS A 111 7.01 -10.20 -7.46
C LYS A 111 7.17 -11.70 -7.66
N VAL A 112 8.25 -12.10 -8.32
CA VAL A 112 8.73 -13.49 -8.32
C VAL A 112 10.09 -13.49 -7.66
N MET A 113 10.29 -14.33 -6.65
CA MET A 113 11.49 -14.35 -5.81
C MET A 113 12.15 -15.70 -5.93
N GLY A 114 13.44 -15.75 -6.19
CA GLY A 114 14.22 -16.98 -6.22
C GLY A 114 15.37 -16.96 -5.21
N ALA A 115 15.65 -18.12 -4.63
CA ALA A 115 16.74 -18.30 -3.69
C ALA A 115 18.03 -18.72 -4.42
N PHE A 116 19.15 -18.30 -3.88
CA PHE A 116 20.49 -18.59 -4.37
C PHE A 116 21.34 -19.16 -3.24
N LYS A 117 22.17 -20.15 -3.54
CA LYS A 117 23.11 -20.77 -2.59
C LYS A 117 24.12 -19.75 -2.07
N GLU A 118 24.48 -18.80 -2.92
CA GLU A 118 25.41 -17.71 -2.63
C GLU A 118 24.98 -16.44 -3.37
N ARG A 119 25.39 -15.27 -2.85
CA ARG A 119 25.14 -13.97 -3.47
C ARG A 119 26.22 -13.65 -4.52
N VAL A 120 26.27 -14.42 -5.62
CA VAL A 120 27.31 -14.29 -6.67
C VAL A 120 27.46 -12.86 -7.20
N TRP A 121 26.36 -12.11 -7.27
CA TRP A 121 26.37 -10.71 -7.69
C TRP A 121 27.27 -9.85 -6.81
N ARG A 122 27.39 -10.16 -5.51
CA ARG A 122 28.31 -9.49 -4.58
C ARG A 122 29.69 -10.12 -4.57
N THR A 123 29.76 -11.43 -4.39
CA THR A 123 31.02 -12.11 -4.06
C THR A 123 31.95 -12.27 -5.27
N VAL A 124 31.39 -12.34 -6.49
CA VAL A 124 32.15 -12.53 -7.73
C VAL A 124 32.17 -11.24 -8.55
N HIS A 125 31.04 -10.54 -8.62
CA HIS A 125 30.84 -9.41 -9.55
C HIS A 125 30.91 -8.02 -8.90
N ASP A 126 31.13 -7.93 -7.58
CA ASP A 126 31.20 -6.67 -6.82
C ASP A 126 30.01 -5.71 -7.07
N ALA A 127 28.81 -6.29 -7.21
CA ALA A 127 27.58 -5.59 -7.53
C ALA A 127 26.53 -5.70 -6.42
N SER A 128 25.57 -4.76 -6.41
CA SER A 128 24.50 -4.71 -5.40
C SER A 128 23.46 -5.84 -5.54
N GLY A 129 23.33 -6.41 -6.74
CA GLY A 129 22.26 -7.32 -7.14
C GLY A 129 21.00 -6.61 -7.66
N ALA A 130 21.03 -5.28 -7.80
CA ALA A 130 19.97 -4.50 -8.43
C ALA A 130 20.25 -4.31 -9.93
N VAL A 131 19.28 -4.65 -10.77
CA VAL A 131 19.36 -4.50 -12.23
C VAL A 131 18.03 -3.98 -12.75
N THR A 132 18.06 -2.96 -13.60
CA THR A 132 16.93 -2.51 -14.41
C THR A 132 17.32 -2.63 -15.87
N SER A 133 16.49 -3.28 -16.69
CA SER A 133 16.78 -3.58 -18.09
C SER A 133 15.48 -3.61 -18.91
N ASP A 134 15.63 -3.38 -20.20
CA ASP A 134 14.63 -3.63 -21.25
C ASP A 134 14.46 -5.11 -21.62
N ARG A 135 15.22 -6.01 -20.97
CA ARG A 135 14.99 -7.47 -21.03
C ARG A 135 13.66 -7.85 -20.39
N GLU A 136 13.21 -9.06 -20.68
CA GLU A 136 11.93 -9.62 -20.23
C GLU A 136 11.71 -9.51 -18.70
N PHE A 137 12.78 -9.53 -17.90
CA PHE A 137 12.66 -9.44 -16.45
C PHE A 137 12.39 -8.03 -15.92
N GLN A 138 12.51 -6.95 -16.69
CA GLN A 138 12.33 -5.55 -16.25
C GLN A 138 13.28 -5.11 -15.12
N GLN A 139 13.01 -5.54 -13.88
CA GLN A 139 13.78 -5.18 -12.69
C GLN A 139 14.03 -6.39 -11.80
N VAL A 140 15.24 -6.48 -11.25
CA VAL A 140 15.57 -7.36 -10.12
C VAL A 140 16.30 -6.60 -9.02
N TRP A 141 16.17 -7.04 -7.76
CA TRP A 141 17.01 -6.57 -6.66
C TRP A 141 17.25 -7.65 -5.60
N ASP A 142 18.37 -7.52 -4.88
CA ASP A 142 18.69 -8.35 -3.73
C ASP A 142 17.78 -8.01 -2.54
N SER A 143 16.96 -8.97 -2.11
CA SER A 143 16.06 -8.84 -0.94
C SER A 143 16.68 -9.37 0.35
N SER A 144 17.89 -9.93 0.26
CA SER A 144 18.66 -10.48 1.37
C SER A 144 19.74 -9.54 1.89
N ILE A 145 19.73 -8.26 1.47
CA ILE A 145 20.65 -7.22 1.97
C ILE A 145 20.57 -7.16 3.50
N GLY A 146 21.71 -7.07 4.18
CA GLY A 146 21.75 -6.98 5.65
C GLY A 146 21.41 -8.26 6.40
N GLN A 147 21.03 -9.35 5.71
CA GLN A 147 20.83 -10.65 6.32
C GLN A 147 22.16 -11.40 6.43
N SER A 148 22.31 -12.19 7.51
CA SER A 148 23.49 -13.04 7.72
C SER A 148 23.48 -14.27 6.81
N GLY A 149 24.57 -15.03 6.81
CA GLY A 149 24.74 -16.24 5.98
C GLY A 149 25.14 -15.93 4.54
N GLU A 150 25.31 -16.97 3.73
CA GLU A 150 25.80 -16.86 2.34
C GLU A 150 24.67 -16.83 1.31
N HIS A 151 23.53 -17.45 1.62
CA HIS A 151 22.36 -17.54 0.75
C HIS A 151 21.79 -16.16 0.38
N GLY A 152 21.29 -16.05 -0.85
CA GLY A 152 20.70 -14.82 -1.38
C GLY A 152 19.26 -15.00 -1.82
N ILE A 153 18.52 -13.90 -1.90
CA ILE A 153 17.22 -13.84 -2.56
C ILE A 153 17.27 -12.68 -3.54
N LEU A 154 17.07 -12.95 -4.82
CA LEU A 154 16.73 -11.91 -5.78
C LEU A 154 15.21 -11.88 -5.94
N THR A 155 14.65 -10.67 -5.94
CA THR A 155 13.26 -10.42 -6.31
C THR A 155 13.24 -9.88 -7.71
N ASN A 156 12.54 -10.55 -8.61
CA ASN A 156 12.08 -10.00 -9.86
C ASN A 156 10.78 -9.24 -9.64
N PHE A 157 10.75 -7.97 -10.06
CA PHE A 157 9.60 -7.10 -9.92
C PHE A 157 9.12 -6.64 -11.28
N LEU A 158 7.83 -6.86 -11.50
CA LEU A 158 7.16 -6.66 -12.77
C LEU A 158 6.02 -5.68 -12.58
N GLY A 159 5.75 -4.86 -13.59
CA GLY A 159 4.60 -3.98 -13.66
C GLY A 159 3.93 -4.03 -15.03
N GLY A 160 2.75 -3.41 -15.12
CA GLY A 160 1.98 -3.35 -16.36
C GLY A 160 1.58 -4.73 -16.86
N ASP A 161 1.65 -4.94 -18.17
CA ASP A 161 1.22 -6.18 -18.83
C ASP A 161 2.03 -7.39 -18.37
N ALA A 162 3.35 -7.24 -18.17
CA ALA A 162 4.20 -8.32 -17.67
C ALA A 162 3.83 -8.74 -16.24
N GLY A 163 3.45 -7.77 -15.41
CA GLY A 163 3.00 -8.02 -14.05
C GLY A 163 1.67 -8.76 -13.97
N VAL A 164 0.82 -8.67 -15.00
CA VAL A 164 -0.39 -9.50 -15.17
C VAL A 164 -0.04 -10.87 -15.75
N ALA A 165 0.73 -10.90 -16.84
CA ALA A 165 1.05 -12.12 -17.59
C ALA A 165 1.76 -13.18 -16.73
N VAL A 166 2.63 -12.75 -15.81
CA VAL A 166 3.32 -13.66 -14.89
C VAL A 166 2.36 -14.45 -13.99
N GLY A 167 1.10 -14.03 -13.84
CA GLY A 167 0.07 -14.75 -13.08
C GLY A 167 -0.30 -16.12 -13.67
N ASP A 168 -0.18 -16.26 -14.99
CA ASP A 168 -0.60 -17.45 -15.75
C ASP A 168 0.54 -18.45 -16.00
N VAL A 169 1.76 -18.11 -15.59
CA VAL A 169 2.97 -18.94 -15.75
C VAL A 169 3.32 -19.60 -14.42
N ASP A 170 3.89 -20.80 -14.43
CA ASP A 170 4.46 -21.39 -13.21
C ASP A 170 5.60 -20.50 -12.68
N PRO A 171 5.65 -20.17 -11.38
CA PRO A 171 6.67 -19.27 -10.85
C PRO A 171 8.10 -19.79 -11.01
N GLU A 172 8.31 -21.10 -10.99
CA GLU A 172 9.63 -21.70 -11.19
C GLU A 172 10.04 -21.61 -12.65
N GLU A 173 9.12 -21.91 -13.58
CA GLU A 173 9.35 -21.75 -15.01
C GLU A 173 9.72 -20.30 -15.36
N TRP A 174 8.95 -19.33 -14.85
CA TRP A 174 9.21 -17.91 -15.03
C TRP A 174 10.59 -17.53 -14.49
N TYR A 175 10.87 -17.88 -13.24
CA TYR A 175 12.09 -17.45 -12.57
C TYR A 175 13.34 -18.11 -13.17
N ALA A 176 13.24 -19.35 -13.65
CA ALA A 176 14.32 -19.96 -14.43
C ALA A 176 14.62 -19.16 -15.72
N GLY A 177 13.60 -18.58 -16.37
CA GLY A 177 13.78 -17.64 -17.48
C GLY A 177 14.52 -16.37 -17.07
N VAL A 178 14.15 -15.79 -15.92
CA VAL A 178 14.86 -14.63 -15.34
C VAL A 178 16.33 -14.95 -15.09
N VAL A 179 16.64 -16.12 -14.52
CA VAL A 179 18.02 -16.54 -14.22
C VAL A 179 18.85 -16.67 -15.51
N ARG A 180 18.28 -17.23 -16.59
CA ARG A 180 18.97 -17.30 -17.91
C ARG A 180 19.32 -15.93 -18.45
N GLU A 181 18.41 -14.97 -18.33
CA GLU A 181 18.68 -13.59 -18.73
C GLU A 181 19.73 -12.91 -17.82
N LEU A 182 19.73 -13.23 -16.54
CA LEU A 182 20.72 -12.72 -15.58
C LEU A 182 22.11 -13.34 -15.77
N GLU A 183 22.25 -14.50 -16.40
CA GLU A 183 23.56 -15.08 -16.72
C GLU A 183 24.40 -14.14 -17.60
N ALA A 184 23.75 -13.36 -18.48
CA ALA A 184 24.42 -12.33 -19.28
C ALA A 184 24.88 -11.11 -18.45
N VAL A 185 24.32 -10.92 -17.26
CA VAL A 185 24.63 -9.80 -16.35
C VAL A 185 25.63 -10.22 -15.27
N PHE A 186 25.41 -11.41 -14.71
CA PHE A 186 26.20 -12.03 -13.64
C PHE A 186 26.58 -13.46 -14.05
N PRO A 187 27.60 -13.66 -14.91
CA PRO A 187 28.04 -15.01 -15.29
C PRO A 187 28.29 -15.91 -14.07
N GLY A 188 27.76 -17.13 -14.10
CA GLY A 188 27.77 -18.11 -13.01
C GLY A 188 26.54 -18.06 -12.10
N ILE A 189 25.57 -17.16 -12.33
CA ILE A 189 24.37 -17.05 -11.49
C ILE A 189 23.43 -18.24 -11.64
N GLU A 190 23.42 -18.90 -12.80
CA GLU A 190 22.64 -20.13 -13.01
C GLU A 190 23.05 -21.26 -12.03
N GLU A 191 24.34 -21.44 -11.76
CA GLU A 191 24.84 -22.51 -10.87
C GLU A 191 24.47 -22.27 -9.39
N ALA A 192 24.39 -20.99 -9.03
CA ALA A 192 24.03 -20.55 -7.69
C ALA A 192 22.52 -20.64 -7.44
N TYR A 193 21.68 -20.64 -8.48
CA TYR A 193 20.24 -20.71 -8.32
C TYR A 193 19.79 -22.02 -7.65
N VAL A 194 18.85 -21.92 -6.72
CA VAL A 194 18.22 -23.07 -6.06
C VAL A 194 16.93 -23.41 -6.81
N SER A 195 16.97 -24.42 -7.67
CA SER A 195 15.79 -24.88 -8.40
C SER A 195 14.66 -25.32 -7.45
N GLY A 196 13.43 -24.96 -7.79
CA GLY A 196 12.22 -25.19 -6.97
C GLY A 196 12.01 -24.15 -5.86
N SER A 197 12.89 -23.16 -5.75
CA SER A 197 12.80 -22.12 -4.71
C SER A 197 11.86 -20.98 -5.08
N ALA A 198 11.43 -20.86 -6.34
CA ALA A 198 10.66 -19.71 -6.78
C ALA A 198 9.36 -19.55 -5.99
N ARG A 199 9.07 -18.32 -5.56
CA ARG A 199 7.80 -17.93 -4.93
C ARG A 199 7.26 -16.71 -5.65
N ARG A 200 5.94 -16.59 -5.77
CA ARG A 200 5.28 -15.46 -6.43
C ARG A 200 4.26 -14.80 -5.52
N MET A 201 4.28 -13.47 -5.49
CA MET A 201 3.15 -12.65 -5.10
C MET A 201 2.60 -11.95 -6.34
N HIS A 202 1.40 -12.34 -6.75
CA HIS A 202 0.68 -11.76 -7.88
C HIS A 202 -0.52 -10.97 -7.34
N TRP A 203 -0.30 -9.67 -7.12
CA TRP A 203 -1.30 -8.78 -6.54
C TRP A 203 -2.58 -8.64 -7.38
N PRO A 204 -2.53 -8.62 -8.74
CA PRO A 204 -3.75 -8.48 -9.55
C PRO A 204 -4.77 -9.59 -9.32
N SER A 205 -4.33 -10.82 -9.02
CA SER A 205 -5.23 -11.95 -8.74
C SER A 205 -5.43 -12.22 -7.24
N ALA A 206 -4.80 -11.44 -6.36
CA ALA A 206 -4.94 -11.64 -4.92
C ALA A 206 -6.37 -11.27 -4.49
N PRO A 207 -7.16 -12.20 -3.90
CA PRO A 207 -8.61 -11.97 -3.68
C PRO A 207 -8.95 -10.76 -2.82
N ASN A 208 -8.03 -10.37 -1.92
CA ASN A 208 -8.21 -9.25 -1.00
C ASN A 208 -7.48 -7.96 -1.45
N ALA A 209 -6.93 -7.93 -2.67
CA ALA A 209 -6.27 -6.75 -3.22
C ALA A 209 -6.73 -6.42 -4.63
N LYS A 210 -6.77 -7.39 -5.56
CA LYS A 210 -7.21 -7.21 -6.95
C LYS A 210 -6.50 -6.04 -7.68
N GLY A 211 -5.23 -5.87 -7.38
CA GLY A 211 -4.42 -4.71 -7.75
C GLY A 211 -3.28 -4.53 -6.76
N SER A 212 -2.29 -3.73 -7.12
CA SER A 212 -1.10 -3.46 -6.29
C SER A 212 -1.32 -2.21 -5.44
N TYR A 213 -0.66 -1.11 -5.80
CA TYR A 213 -0.92 0.19 -5.19
C TYR A 213 -1.78 1.04 -6.12
N THR A 214 -2.48 2.00 -5.54
CA THR A 214 -3.23 3.01 -6.27
C THR A 214 -2.35 3.68 -7.31
N CYS A 215 -2.86 3.76 -8.53
CA CYS A 215 -2.13 4.31 -9.66
C CYS A 215 -3.14 4.93 -10.62
N TYR A 216 -3.27 6.26 -10.61
CA TYR A 216 -4.27 6.95 -11.41
C TYR A 216 -4.12 6.68 -12.90
N ALA A 217 -5.24 6.33 -13.53
CA ALA A 217 -5.35 6.34 -14.97
C ALA A 217 -5.47 7.79 -15.49
N PRO A 218 -5.21 8.04 -16.80
CA PRO A 218 -5.48 9.33 -17.42
C PRO A 218 -6.90 9.83 -17.11
N GLY A 219 -7.00 11.07 -16.61
CA GLY A 219 -8.28 11.68 -16.23
C GLY A 219 -8.65 11.53 -14.74
N GLN A 220 -8.02 10.62 -13.99
CA GLN A 220 -8.37 10.36 -12.59
C GLN A 220 -7.73 11.31 -11.59
N TRP A 221 -6.89 12.26 -12.02
CA TRP A 221 -6.32 13.26 -11.13
C TRP A 221 -7.38 14.12 -10.41
N SER A 222 -8.58 14.22 -10.98
CA SER A 222 -9.72 14.88 -10.32
C SER A 222 -10.21 14.14 -9.07
N PHE A 223 -9.85 12.87 -8.88
CA PHE A 223 -10.19 12.11 -7.67
C PHE A 223 -9.33 12.52 -6.48
N TRP A 224 -8.13 13.08 -6.75
CA TRP A 224 -7.12 13.31 -5.72
C TRP A 224 -7.67 14.02 -4.48
N SER A 225 -7.39 13.41 -3.34
CA SER A 225 -7.82 13.80 -2.00
C SER A 225 -9.29 13.47 -1.68
N LEU A 226 -10.16 13.19 -2.65
CA LEU A 226 -11.58 12.89 -2.44
C LEU A 226 -11.83 11.44 -2.04
N GLU A 227 -10.87 10.53 -2.27
CA GLU A 227 -10.97 9.10 -1.97
C GLU A 227 -11.26 8.86 -0.48
N GLY A 228 -10.57 9.57 0.41
CA GLY A 228 -10.74 9.47 1.86
C GLY A 228 -11.94 10.19 2.45
N ARG A 229 -12.64 11.00 1.65
CA ARG A 229 -13.80 11.77 2.14
C ARG A 229 -14.89 10.82 2.66
N ARG A 230 -15.28 10.95 3.93
CA ARG A 230 -16.38 10.19 4.54
C ARG A 230 -17.75 10.59 4.00
N GLU A 231 -18.72 9.70 4.14
CA GLU A 231 -20.15 9.94 3.84
C GLU A 231 -21.00 9.60 5.08
N GLY A 232 -21.45 10.62 5.80
CA GLY A 232 -22.06 10.44 7.12
C GLY A 232 -21.09 9.78 8.10
N ASN A 233 -21.51 8.66 8.69
CA ASN A 233 -20.73 7.85 9.63
C ASN A 233 -19.99 6.67 8.95
N LEU A 234 -19.86 6.71 7.61
CA LEU A 234 -19.08 5.77 6.81
C LEU A 234 -17.76 6.43 6.41
N HIS A 235 -16.67 5.94 7.00
CA HIS A 235 -15.31 6.47 6.86
C HIS A 235 -14.48 5.55 5.94
N PHE A 236 -13.48 6.09 5.26
CA PHE A 236 -12.65 5.34 4.30
C PHE A 236 -11.17 5.55 4.58
N CYS A 237 -10.39 4.49 4.81
CA CYS A 237 -8.95 4.59 4.99
C CYS A 237 -8.18 3.51 4.21
N GLY A 238 -6.87 3.71 4.09
CA GLY A 238 -5.97 2.90 3.30
C GLY A 238 -5.03 3.77 2.48
N GLU A 239 -4.00 3.16 1.87
CA GLU A 239 -3.01 3.91 1.07
C GLU A 239 -3.68 4.79 0.00
N HIS A 240 -4.75 4.27 -0.60
CA HIS A 240 -5.49 4.92 -1.68
C HIS A 240 -6.18 6.21 -1.27
N THR A 241 -6.34 6.45 0.04
CA THR A 241 -7.00 7.65 0.58
C THR A 241 -6.05 8.69 1.14
N SER A 242 -4.73 8.41 1.17
CA SER A 242 -3.73 9.41 1.57
C SER A 242 -3.37 10.29 0.37
N PRO A 243 -3.52 11.62 0.41
CA PRO A 243 -3.16 12.47 -0.72
C PRO A 243 -1.65 12.64 -0.90
N ASP A 244 -0.86 12.42 0.16
CA ASP A 244 0.60 12.63 0.18
C ASP A 244 1.37 11.32 -0.05
N PHE A 245 0.80 10.16 0.27
CA PHE A 245 1.52 8.88 0.32
C PHE A 245 0.74 7.71 -0.33
N GLN A 246 0.01 7.96 -1.43
CA GLN A 246 -0.62 6.88 -2.21
C GLN A 246 0.42 5.84 -2.63
N GLY A 247 0.08 4.58 -2.41
CA GLY A 247 0.89 3.40 -2.68
C GLY A 247 1.86 2.98 -1.58
N TRP A 248 1.91 3.72 -0.46
CA TRP A 248 2.86 3.46 0.63
C TRP A 248 2.17 3.02 1.92
N MET A 249 2.92 2.27 2.76
CA MET A 249 2.47 1.91 4.11
C MET A 249 2.24 3.15 4.99
N GLU A 250 3.00 4.22 4.77
CA GLU A 250 2.82 5.51 5.44
C GLU A 250 1.41 6.07 5.19
N GLY A 251 0.93 6.04 3.94
CA GLY A 251 -0.41 6.50 3.59
C GLY A 251 -1.51 5.66 4.23
N ALA A 252 -1.29 4.35 4.36
CA ALA A 252 -2.22 3.47 5.07
C ALA A 252 -2.28 3.78 6.59
N ALA A 253 -1.13 3.99 7.24
CA ALA A 253 -1.07 4.31 8.66
C ALA A 253 -1.66 5.70 8.96
N GLU A 254 -1.30 6.69 8.14
CA GLU A 254 -1.76 8.08 8.26
C GLU A 254 -3.28 8.18 8.06
N SER A 255 -3.82 7.62 6.99
CA SER A 255 -5.27 7.65 6.73
C SER A 255 -6.07 6.88 7.78
N GLY A 256 -5.54 5.77 8.31
CA GLY A 256 -6.16 5.06 9.42
C GLY A 256 -6.27 5.91 10.68
N ALA A 257 -5.22 6.69 10.98
CA ALA A 257 -5.23 7.65 12.08
C ALA A 257 -6.24 8.78 11.86
N PHE A 258 -6.37 9.30 10.62
CA PHE A 258 -7.38 10.32 10.29
C PHE A 258 -8.81 9.79 10.46
N ALA A 259 -9.12 8.58 9.98
CA ALA A 259 -10.42 7.96 10.19
C ALA A 259 -10.74 7.73 11.68
N ALA A 260 -9.75 7.31 12.48
CA ALA A 260 -9.92 7.16 13.92
C ALA A 260 -10.23 8.52 14.60
N ALA A 261 -9.52 9.58 14.20
CA ALA A 261 -9.76 10.92 14.72
C ALA A 261 -11.16 11.44 14.37
N GLU A 262 -11.65 11.17 13.15
CA GLU A 262 -13.02 11.47 12.76
C GLU A 262 -14.06 10.80 13.67
N VAL A 263 -13.93 9.49 13.88
CA VAL A 263 -14.83 8.73 14.76
C VAL A 263 -14.80 9.27 16.19
N LEU A 264 -13.61 9.50 16.75
CA LEU A 264 -13.46 10.04 18.10
C LEU A 264 -14.11 11.41 18.25
N ASN A 265 -13.93 12.30 17.26
CA ASN A 265 -14.54 13.62 17.25
C ASN A 265 -16.07 13.55 17.19
N ASP A 266 -16.62 12.68 16.33
CA ASP A 266 -18.07 12.49 16.22
C ASP A 266 -18.68 11.93 17.52
N LEU A 267 -17.92 11.10 18.24
CA LEU A 267 -18.28 10.57 19.57
C LEU A 267 -18.02 11.57 20.73
N GLY A 268 -17.42 12.73 20.46
CA GLY A 268 -17.04 13.70 21.50
C GLY A 268 -15.96 13.20 22.46
N LEU A 269 -15.15 12.24 22.03
CA LEU A 269 -14.07 11.65 22.82
C LEU A 269 -12.75 12.40 22.57
N PRO A 270 -11.88 12.53 23.60
CA PRO A 270 -10.59 13.17 23.42
C PRO A 270 -9.69 12.34 22.50
N LEU A 271 -8.90 13.04 21.68
CA LEU A 271 -7.87 12.40 20.86
C LEU A 271 -6.69 11.97 21.77
N PRO A 272 -6.21 10.72 21.66
CA PRO A 272 -4.98 10.30 22.33
C PRO A 272 -3.80 11.20 21.95
N GLU A 273 -2.88 11.44 22.89
CA GLU A 273 -1.72 12.33 22.69
C GLU A 273 -0.89 11.94 21.46
N ALA A 274 -0.64 10.64 21.26
CA ALA A 274 0.09 10.14 20.09
C ALA A 274 -0.63 10.45 18.77
N LEU A 275 -1.97 10.36 18.75
CA LEU A 275 -2.76 10.73 17.58
C LEU A 275 -2.71 12.24 17.37
N HIS A 276 -2.85 13.02 18.43
CA HIS A 276 -2.74 14.47 18.36
C HIS A 276 -1.38 14.93 17.80
N ALA A 277 -0.27 14.35 18.28
CA ALA A 277 1.07 14.65 17.78
C ALA A 277 1.22 14.35 16.28
N LEU A 278 0.71 13.19 15.82
CA LEU A 278 0.71 12.83 14.40
C LEU A 278 -0.08 13.86 13.55
N LEU A 279 -1.25 14.26 14.03
CA LEU A 279 -2.10 15.26 13.36
C LEU A 279 -1.51 16.68 13.40
N GLU A 280 -0.58 16.98 14.31
CA GLU A 280 0.13 18.26 14.36
C GLU A 280 1.30 18.30 13.38
N GLU A 281 2.00 17.19 13.20
CA GLU A 281 3.08 17.06 12.22
C GLU A 281 2.55 17.04 10.78
N LYS A 282 1.41 16.39 10.57
CA LYS A 282 0.76 16.26 9.25
C LYS A 282 -0.31 17.34 9.11
N LEU A 283 -0.31 18.09 8.00
CA LEU A 283 -1.36 19.08 7.76
C LEU A 283 -2.71 18.36 7.65
N PRO A 284 -3.79 18.88 8.28
CA PRO A 284 -5.12 18.31 8.11
C PRO A 284 -5.48 18.43 6.63
N GLN A 285 -5.67 17.27 5.99
CA GLN A 285 -6.01 17.23 4.57
C GLN A 285 -7.46 17.72 4.40
N PRO A 286 -7.77 18.43 3.30
CA PRO A 286 -9.02 19.17 3.15
C PRO A 286 -10.28 18.31 3.20
N THR A 287 -10.16 16.99 3.03
CA THR A 287 -11.29 16.05 2.94
C THR A 287 -11.58 15.28 4.22
N TRP A 288 -10.68 15.32 5.21
CA TRP A 288 -10.94 14.75 6.53
C TRP A 288 -11.61 15.80 7.41
N GLY A 289 -12.68 15.41 8.12
CA GLY A 289 -13.52 16.26 8.99
C GLY A 289 -12.81 16.85 10.22
N LEU A 290 -11.50 17.03 10.17
CA LEU A 290 -10.63 17.51 11.24
C LEU A 290 -10.74 19.02 11.52
N ALA A 291 -11.76 19.70 10.96
CA ALA A 291 -12.01 21.13 11.22
C ALA A 291 -12.17 21.45 12.72
N ASN A 292 -12.51 20.45 13.55
CA ASN A 292 -12.61 20.56 15.00
C ASN A 292 -11.30 20.30 15.75
N VAL A 293 -10.25 19.79 15.09
CA VAL A 293 -8.89 19.76 15.62
C VAL A 293 -8.33 21.17 15.49
N ARG A 294 -8.45 21.97 16.57
CA ARG A 294 -7.91 23.34 16.62
C ARG A 294 -6.38 23.30 16.62
N LEU A 295 -5.78 23.13 15.46
CA LEU A 295 -4.37 23.52 15.27
C LEU A 295 -4.30 25.03 15.47
N GLY A 296 -3.56 25.47 16.49
CA GLY A 296 -3.37 26.89 16.76
C GLY A 296 -2.92 27.64 15.50
N PRO A 297 -3.39 28.88 15.25
CA PRO A 297 -3.05 29.64 14.04
C PRO A 297 -1.54 29.75 13.78
N LEU A 298 -0.76 29.82 14.86
CA LEU A 298 0.71 29.86 14.84
C LEU A 298 1.32 28.51 14.43
N THR A 299 0.74 27.39 14.86
CA THR A 299 1.19 26.03 14.55
C THR A 299 0.93 25.70 13.09
N ARG A 300 -0.28 25.99 12.58
CA ARG A 300 -0.62 25.81 11.16
C ARG A 300 0.29 26.64 10.25
N ARG A 301 0.56 27.90 10.64
CA ARG A 301 1.50 28.78 9.93
C ARG A 301 2.93 28.25 9.98
N ARG A 302 3.39 27.72 11.12
CA ARG A 302 4.74 27.12 11.25
C ARG A 302 4.89 25.86 10.39
N ALA A 303 3.91 24.95 10.40
CA ALA A 303 3.94 23.74 9.58
C ALA A 303 3.96 24.06 8.08
N LEU A 304 3.12 25.01 7.63
CA LEU A 304 3.12 25.49 6.25
C LEU A 304 4.45 26.16 5.87
N LEU A 305 5.02 26.99 6.76
CA LEU A 305 6.32 27.62 6.52
C LEU A 305 7.47 26.61 6.52
N ALA A 306 7.41 25.56 7.35
CA ALA A 306 8.42 24.49 7.36
C ALA A 306 8.36 23.66 6.08
N LYS A 307 7.16 23.27 5.62
CA LYS A 307 6.99 22.58 4.32
C LYS A 307 7.43 23.49 3.16
N ALA A 308 7.08 24.77 3.15
CA ALA A 308 7.52 25.71 2.12
C ALA A 308 9.05 25.91 2.14
N ALA A 309 9.67 25.97 3.31
CA ALA A 309 11.12 26.06 3.45
C ALA A 309 11.85 24.76 3.07
N ALA A 310 11.24 23.59 3.31
CA ALA A 310 11.77 22.29 2.87
C ALA A 310 11.67 22.15 1.35
N ALA A 311 10.57 22.58 0.74
CA ALA A 311 10.39 22.62 -0.71
C ALA A 311 11.35 23.62 -1.38
N ALA A 312 11.62 24.76 -0.76
CA ALA A 312 12.58 25.76 -1.27
C ALA A 312 14.06 25.39 -1.05
N ARG A 313 14.35 24.29 -0.34
CA ARG A 313 15.71 23.77 -0.10
C ARG A 313 16.03 22.54 -0.95
N ARG A 314 15.09 22.11 -1.80
CA ARG A 314 15.26 21.05 -2.79
C ARG A 314 15.45 21.69 -4.16
#